data_AF-A0A1F8RBG4-F1
#
_entry.id   AF-A0A1F8RBG4-F1
#
_cell.length_a   1.000
_cell.length_b   1.000
_cell.length_c   1.000
_cell.angle_alpha   90.00
_cell.angle_beta   90.00
_cell.angle_gamma   90.00
#
_symmetry.space_group_name_H-M   'P 1'
#
loop_
_entity.id
_entity.type
_entity.pdbx_description
1 polymer ?
#
loop_
_entity_poly.entity_id
_entity_poly.type
_entity_poly.pdbx_seq_one_letter_code
_entity_poly.pdbx_strand_id
1 'polypeptide(L)'
;MKAVTSSQATPNSLQRLGAITLLSWFAMLGFDFFLHAGALARLYLQPSPFLLPPLDAFRLVPVGYLSFLLLAVLLLWLMVRLDAAGWRAGLLFGLKLGGLTWGAFALGLLSISTASVPLLMGWFVGQTLELALAGAIAGNALAGAKLSQLSVKVLAFVMVAVIMTIALQSLGLAPAVRM
;
A
#
# COMPACT_ATOMS: atom_id res chain seq x y z
N MET A 1 37.51 27.25 -6.90
CA MET A 1 36.16 27.17 -6.29
C MET A 1 35.15 26.90 -7.39
N LYS A 2 34.60 25.67 -7.46
CA LYS A 2 33.48 25.36 -8.37
C LYS A 2 32.19 25.74 -7.67
N ALA A 3 31.37 26.56 -8.31
CA ALA A 3 30.05 26.93 -7.82
C ALA A 3 29.20 25.68 -7.64
N VAL A 4 28.79 25.41 -6.40
CA VAL A 4 27.74 24.46 -6.08
C VAL A 4 26.43 25.15 -6.48
N THR A 5 25.95 24.87 -7.67
CA THR A 5 24.58 25.21 -8.06
C THR A 5 23.65 24.32 -7.27
N SER A 6 23.16 24.81 -6.14
CA SER A 6 22.01 24.24 -5.46
C SER A 6 20.84 24.29 -6.45
N SER A 7 20.47 23.12 -6.98
CA SER A 7 19.21 22.95 -7.69
C SER A 7 18.10 23.25 -6.68
N GLN A 8 17.62 24.49 -6.66
CA GLN A 8 16.45 24.86 -5.88
C GLN A 8 15.24 24.20 -6.57
N ALA A 9 14.91 22.99 -6.11
CA ALA A 9 13.65 22.34 -6.46
C ALA A 9 12.51 23.27 -6.06
N THR A 10 11.67 23.65 -7.02
CA THR A 10 10.48 24.44 -6.74
C THR A 10 9.61 23.69 -5.74
N PRO A 11 9.13 24.34 -4.65
CA PRO A 11 8.31 23.69 -3.66
C PRO A 11 7.05 23.13 -4.32
N ASN A 12 6.75 21.85 -4.09
CA ASN A 12 5.54 21.22 -4.59
C ASN A 12 4.32 21.95 -4.02
N SER A 13 3.38 22.35 -4.89
CA SER A 13 2.14 22.96 -4.44
C SER A 13 1.32 21.98 -3.59
N LEU A 14 0.58 22.48 -2.60
CA LEU A 14 -0.29 21.66 -1.75
C LEU A 14 -1.28 20.82 -2.57
N GLN A 15 -1.80 21.38 -3.66
CA GLN A 15 -2.68 20.67 -4.60
C GLN A 15 -1.98 19.47 -5.24
N ARG A 16 -0.73 19.64 -5.67
CA ARG A 16 0.07 18.56 -6.25
C ARG A 16 0.35 17.47 -5.21
N LEU A 17 0.73 17.84 -3.99
CA LEU A 17 0.94 16.88 -2.91
C LEU A 17 -0.34 16.09 -2.59
N GLY A 18 -1.48 16.77 -2.51
CA GLY A 18 -2.79 16.12 -2.35
C GLY A 18 -3.08 15.11 -3.46
N ALA A 19 -2.82 15.47 -4.71
CA ALA A 19 -2.99 14.55 -5.84
C ALA A 19 -2.03 13.36 -5.80
N ILE A 20 -0.78 13.55 -5.37
CA ILE A 20 0.20 12.46 -5.20
C ILE A 20 -0.26 11.49 -4.10
N THR A 21 -0.73 12.03 -2.97
CA THR A 21 -1.29 11.22 -1.87
C THR A 21 -2.46 10.38 -2.36
N LEU A 22 -3.46 11.00 -3.01
CA LEU A 22 -4.65 10.31 -3.50
C LEU A 22 -4.30 9.24 -4.54
N LEU A 23 -3.36 9.52 -5.43
CA LEU A 23 -2.91 8.57 -6.44
C LEU A 23 -2.17 7.38 -5.83
N SER A 24 -1.32 7.63 -4.84
CA SER A 24 -0.60 6.58 -4.11
C SER A 24 -1.58 5.73 -3.30
N TRP A 25 -2.51 6.36 -2.59
CA TRP A 25 -3.59 5.70 -1.86
C TRP A 25 -4.45 4.83 -2.77
N PHE A 26 -4.85 5.32 -3.94
CA PHE A 26 -5.64 4.53 -4.89
C PHE A 26 -4.88 3.29 -5.40
N ALA A 27 -3.56 3.41 -5.61
CA ALA A 27 -2.73 2.25 -5.93
C ALA A 27 -2.66 1.23 -4.78
N MET A 28 -2.59 1.71 -3.53
CA MET A 28 -2.67 0.85 -2.35
C MET A 28 -3.99 0.09 -2.33
N LEU A 29 -5.14 0.77 -2.55
CA LEU A 29 -6.45 0.09 -2.58
C LEU A 29 -6.53 -1.03 -3.61
N GLY A 30 -5.99 -0.82 -4.82
CA GLY A 30 -5.96 -1.86 -5.84
C GLY A 30 -5.08 -3.05 -5.45
N PHE A 31 -3.92 -2.78 -4.84
CA PHE A 31 -3.03 -3.83 -4.35
C PHE A 31 -3.64 -4.57 -3.15
N ASP A 32 -4.21 -3.86 -2.18
CA ASP A 32 -4.89 -4.39 -0.99
C ASP A 32 -6.05 -5.32 -1.38
N PHE A 33 -6.85 -4.91 -2.36
CA PHE A 33 -7.92 -5.74 -2.90
C PHE A 33 -7.37 -7.07 -3.47
N PHE A 34 -6.30 -7.02 -4.26
CA PHE A 34 -5.64 -8.22 -4.77
C PHE A 34 -5.03 -9.07 -3.65
N LEU A 35 -4.39 -8.43 -2.69
CA LEU A 35 -3.74 -9.10 -1.58
C LEU A 35 -4.76 -9.85 -0.73
N HIS A 36 -5.83 -9.20 -0.26
CA HIS A 36 -6.77 -9.81 0.68
C HIS A 36 -7.87 -10.63 0.04
N ALA A 37 -8.47 -10.15 -1.06
CA ALA A 37 -9.53 -10.88 -1.75
C ALA A 37 -9.01 -11.94 -2.73
N GLY A 38 -7.71 -11.90 -3.04
CA GLY A 38 -7.01 -12.88 -3.87
C GLY A 38 -6.00 -13.69 -3.07
N ALA A 39 -4.78 -13.17 -2.92
CA ALA A 39 -3.61 -13.93 -2.46
C ALA A 39 -3.75 -14.52 -1.04
N LEU A 40 -4.34 -13.77 -0.11
CA LEU A 40 -4.51 -14.14 1.29
C LEU A 40 -5.91 -14.64 1.62
N ALA A 41 -6.82 -14.66 0.65
CA ALA A 41 -8.25 -14.94 0.86
C ALA A 41 -8.52 -16.24 1.63
N ARG A 42 -7.71 -17.29 1.41
CA ARG A 42 -7.84 -18.58 2.11
C ARG A 42 -7.46 -18.51 3.59
N LEU A 43 -6.57 -17.59 3.97
CA LEU A 43 -6.14 -17.44 5.37
C LEU A 43 -7.29 -16.90 6.24
N TYR A 44 -8.22 -16.16 5.63
CA TYR A 44 -9.41 -15.61 6.30
C TYR A 44 -10.53 -16.63 6.51
N LEU A 45 -10.46 -17.82 5.89
CA LEU A 45 -11.45 -18.88 6.08
C LEU A 45 -11.20 -19.73 7.33
N GLN A 46 -10.00 -19.66 7.90
CA GLN A 46 -9.70 -20.44 9.09
C GLN A 46 -10.43 -19.85 10.30
N PRO A 47 -11.16 -20.66 11.09
CA PRO A 47 -11.77 -20.19 12.33
C PRO A 47 -10.70 -19.54 13.20
N SER A 48 -10.92 -18.29 13.57
CA SER A 48 -9.95 -17.50 14.32
C SER A 48 -10.67 -16.64 15.35
N PRO A 49 -10.35 -16.76 16.65
CA PRO A 49 -10.88 -15.85 17.67
C PRO A 49 -10.23 -14.45 17.59
N PHE A 50 -9.22 -14.27 16.73
CA PHE A 50 -8.56 -12.98 16.51
C PHE A 50 -9.28 -12.10 15.48
N LEU A 51 -9.85 -12.71 14.43
CA LEU A 51 -10.49 -11.97 13.35
C LEU A 51 -11.97 -11.73 13.65
N LEU A 52 -12.47 -10.57 13.20
CA LEU A 52 -13.90 -10.28 13.25
C LEU A 52 -14.68 -11.23 12.34
N PRO A 53 -15.97 -11.48 12.64
CA PRO A 53 -16.87 -12.15 11.72
C PRO A 53 -16.89 -11.45 10.35
N PRO A 54 -17.03 -12.18 9.22
CA PRO A 54 -16.89 -11.63 7.88
C PRO A 54 -17.77 -10.40 7.59
N LEU A 55 -19.03 -10.41 8.05
CA LEU A 55 -19.96 -9.30 7.81
C LEU A 55 -19.55 -8.03 8.56
N ASP A 56 -19.06 -8.16 9.79
CA ASP A 56 -18.60 -7.03 10.59
C ASP A 56 -17.28 -6.49 10.06
N ALA A 57 -16.37 -7.38 9.63
CA ALA A 57 -15.15 -6.99 8.93
C ALA A 57 -15.47 -6.20 7.65
N PHE A 58 -16.41 -6.68 6.83
CA PHE A 58 -16.82 -6.01 5.59
C PHE A 58 -17.33 -4.58 5.83
N ARG A 59 -18.14 -4.38 6.88
CA ARG A 59 -18.64 -3.05 7.27
C ARG A 59 -17.54 -2.07 7.66
N LEU A 60 -16.41 -2.57 8.16
CA LEU A 60 -15.28 -1.76 8.62
C LEU A 60 -14.19 -1.59 7.56
N VAL A 61 -14.30 -2.23 6.40
CA VAL A 61 -13.36 -2.02 5.26
C VAL A 61 -13.16 -0.53 4.93
N PRO A 62 -14.20 0.33 4.88
CA PRO A 62 -13.99 1.77 4.63
C PRO A 62 -13.09 2.44 5.67
N VAL A 63 -13.17 2.03 6.94
CA VAL A 63 -12.31 2.53 8.01
C VAL A 63 -10.86 2.07 7.79
N GLY A 64 -10.68 0.81 7.38
CA GLY A 64 -9.37 0.30 6.95
C GLY A 64 -8.76 1.15 5.83
N TYR A 65 -9.55 1.51 4.80
CA TYR A 65 -9.08 2.35 3.70
C TYR A 65 -8.72 3.78 4.11
N LEU A 66 -9.40 4.34 5.11
CA LEU A 66 -8.99 5.63 5.70
C LEU A 66 -7.63 5.53 6.40
N SER A 67 -7.33 4.39 7.04
CA SER A 67 -6.00 4.19 7.65
C SER A 67 -4.88 4.18 6.61
N PHE A 68 -5.12 3.61 5.42
CA PHE A 68 -4.18 3.67 4.30
C PHE A 68 -4.01 5.08 3.74
N LEU A 69 -5.05 5.90 3.76
CA LEU A 69 -4.92 7.31 3.38
C LEU A 69 -4.00 8.06 4.34
N LEU A 70 -4.13 7.83 5.65
CA LEU A 70 -3.23 8.39 6.65
C LEU A 70 -1.78 7.91 6.46
N LEU A 71 -1.59 6.63 6.15
CA LEU A 71 -0.26 6.09 5.82
C LEU A 71 0.33 6.72 4.55
N ALA A 72 -0.47 6.93 3.50
CA ALA A 72 -0.02 7.62 2.30
C ALA A 72 0.40 9.06 2.57
N VAL A 73 -0.35 9.78 3.43
CA VAL A 73 0.03 11.12 3.90
C VAL A 73 1.35 11.08 4.67
N LEU A 74 1.49 10.16 5.62
CA LEU A 74 2.72 10.00 6.41
C LEU A 74 3.92 9.68 5.52
N LEU A 75 3.77 8.73 4.59
CA LEU A 75 4.79 8.32 3.64
C LEU A 75 5.25 9.52 2.80
N LEU A 76 4.31 10.23 2.16
CA LEU A 76 4.64 11.38 1.32
C LEU A 76 5.30 12.50 2.15
N TRP A 77 4.79 12.77 3.35
CA TRP A 77 5.37 13.77 4.25
C TRP A 77 6.83 13.44 4.60
N LEU A 78 7.12 12.19 4.99
CA LEU A 78 8.48 11.75 5.28
C LEU A 78 9.38 11.83 4.04
N MET A 79 8.89 11.42 2.87
CA MET A 79 9.65 11.46 1.63
C MET A 79 10.00 12.90 1.22
N VAL A 80 9.09 13.85 1.38
CA VAL A 80 9.36 15.28 1.15
C VAL A 80 10.39 15.80 2.16
N ARG A 81 10.28 15.43 3.44
CA ARG A 81 11.21 15.87 4.49
C ARG A 81 12.62 15.30 4.35
N LEU A 82 12.74 14.12 3.75
CA LEU A 82 14.00 13.39 3.61
C LEU A 82 14.54 13.41 2.16
N ASP A 83 13.95 14.24 1.29
CA ASP A 83 14.31 14.38 -0.12
C ASP A 83 14.36 13.04 -0.91
N ALA A 84 13.42 12.14 -0.61
CA ALA A 84 13.32 10.85 -1.26
C ALA A 84 12.55 10.97 -2.60
N ALA A 85 13.21 11.55 -3.60
CA ALA A 85 12.67 11.70 -4.95
C ALA A 85 13.17 10.61 -5.92
N GLY A 86 12.29 10.20 -6.84
CA GLY A 86 12.53 9.17 -7.86
C GLY A 86 11.93 7.81 -7.48
N TRP A 87 11.53 7.02 -8.48
CA TRP A 87 10.80 5.77 -8.23
C TRP A 87 11.62 4.73 -7.44
N ARG A 88 12.93 4.65 -7.65
CA ARG A 88 13.82 3.72 -6.90
C ARG A 88 13.98 4.15 -5.45
N ALA A 89 14.25 5.43 -5.22
CA ALA A 89 14.38 5.98 -3.89
C ALA A 89 13.06 5.82 -3.12
N GLY A 90 11.93 6.12 -3.77
CA GLY A 90 10.60 5.93 -3.21
C GLY A 90 10.25 4.47 -2.92
N LEU A 91 10.58 3.54 -3.83
CA LEU A 91 10.39 2.10 -3.60
C LEU A 91 11.18 1.63 -2.37
N LEU A 92 12.47 1.97 -2.30
CA LEU A 92 13.33 1.59 -1.17
C LEU A 92 12.87 2.25 0.13
N PHE A 93 12.40 3.50 0.07
CA PHE A 93 11.86 4.20 1.22
C PHE A 93 10.60 3.48 1.74
N GLY A 94 9.66 3.15 0.85
CA GLY A 94 8.45 2.41 1.18
C GLY A 94 8.74 1.01 1.72
N LEU A 95 9.72 0.28 1.16
CA LEU A 95 10.16 -1.01 1.69
C LEU A 95 10.70 -0.90 3.12
N LYS A 96 11.53 0.10 3.40
CA LYS A 96 12.10 0.31 4.73
C LYS A 96 11.02 0.70 5.73
N LEU A 97 10.20 1.69 5.39
CA LEU A 97 9.12 2.16 6.26
C LEU A 97 8.10 1.05 6.51
N GLY A 98 7.62 0.40 5.45
CA GLY A 98 6.68 -0.71 5.54
C GLY A 98 7.26 -1.89 6.31
N GLY A 99 8.51 -2.27 6.04
CA GLY A 99 9.16 -3.37 6.75
C GLY A 99 9.28 -3.10 8.25
N LEU A 100 9.62 -1.87 8.65
CA LEU A 100 9.69 -1.49 10.06
C LEU A 100 8.30 -1.41 10.70
N THR A 101 7.34 -0.75 10.06
CA THR A 101 5.98 -0.57 10.59
C THR A 101 5.25 -1.90 10.73
N TRP A 102 5.19 -2.68 9.66
CA TRP A 102 4.46 -3.94 9.64
C TRP A 102 5.21 -5.07 10.33
N GLY A 103 6.55 -5.03 10.34
CA GLY A 103 7.36 -5.96 11.12
C GLY A 103 7.15 -5.77 12.62
N ALA A 104 7.19 -4.51 13.10
CA ALA A 104 6.89 -4.20 14.49
C ALA A 104 5.44 -4.58 14.85
N PHE A 105 4.48 -4.29 13.97
CA PHE A 105 3.08 -4.68 14.17
C PHE A 105 2.90 -6.20 14.27
N ALA A 106 3.48 -6.96 13.33
CA ALA A 106 3.38 -8.42 13.31
C ALA A 106 4.03 -9.06 14.55
N LEU A 107 5.22 -8.57 14.97
CA LEU A 107 5.87 -9.02 16.19
C LEU A 107 5.07 -8.67 17.45
N GLY A 108 4.49 -7.48 17.48
CA GLY A 108 3.57 -7.05 18.54
C GLY A 108 2.41 -8.02 18.66
N LEU A 109 1.68 -8.27 17.56
CA LEU A 109 0.56 -9.21 17.54
C LEU A 109 0.97 -10.64 17.87
N LEU A 110 2.12 -11.10 17.39
CA LEU A 110 2.62 -12.44 17.69
C LEU A 110 2.81 -12.67 19.20
N SER A 111 3.12 -11.61 19.96
CA SER A 111 3.37 -11.72 21.40
C SER A 111 2.10 -11.69 22.26
N ILE A 112 0.99 -11.13 21.77
CA ILE A 112 -0.22 -10.89 22.59
C ILE A 112 -1.53 -11.41 22.00
N SER A 113 -1.55 -11.90 20.76
CA SER A 113 -2.77 -12.29 20.07
C SER A 113 -2.78 -13.76 19.65
N THR A 114 -3.94 -14.25 19.24
CA THR A 114 -4.14 -15.59 18.69
C THR A 114 -4.01 -15.66 17.17
N ALA A 115 -3.46 -14.61 16.54
CA ALA A 115 -3.23 -14.57 15.10
C ALA A 115 -2.25 -15.66 14.64
N SER A 116 -2.57 -16.35 13.55
CA SER A 116 -1.70 -17.41 13.02
C SER A 116 -0.45 -16.82 12.35
N VAL A 117 0.69 -17.53 12.45
CA VAL A 117 1.95 -17.10 11.83
C VAL A 117 1.81 -16.88 10.31
N PRO A 118 1.13 -17.74 9.53
CA PRO A 118 0.93 -17.49 8.10
C PRO A 118 0.16 -16.19 7.81
N LEU A 119 -0.85 -15.86 8.62
CA LEU A 119 -1.61 -14.61 8.48
C LEU A 119 -0.71 -13.39 8.75
N LEU A 120 0.04 -13.43 9.86
CA LEU A 120 0.96 -12.34 10.23
C LEU A 120 2.06 -12.14 9.19
N MET A 121 2.63 -13.22 8.66
CA MET A 121 3.63 -13.14 7.59
C MET A 121 3.03 -12.62 6.28
N GLY A 122 1.81 -13.05 5.93
CA GLY A 122 1.09 -12.54 4.77
C GLY A 122 0.83 -11.04 4.87
N TRP A 123 0.37 -10.56 6.02
CA TRP A 123 0.19 -9.14 6.30
C TRP A 123 1.51 -8.38 6.27
N PHE A 124 2.55 -8.87 6.93
CA PHE A 124 3.86 -8.24 6.94
C PHE A 124 4.40 -8.04 5.52
N VAL A 125 4.48 -9.10 4.73
CA VAL A 125 5.01 -9.05 3.37
C VAL A 125 4.12 -8.21 2.46
N GLY A 126 2.81 -8.47 2.47
CA GLY A 126 1.87 -7.77 1.61
C GLY A 126 1.86 -6.27 1.88
N GLN A 127 1.67 -5.87 3.13
CA GLN A 127 1.57 -4.46 3.50
C GLN A 127 2.92 -3.72 3.34
N THR A 128 4.06 -4.42 3.46
CA THR A 128 5.37 -3.85 3.11
C THR A 128 5.48 -3.57 1.61
N LEU A 129 5.04 -4.50 0.75
CA LEU A 129 5.03 -4.31 -0.70
C LEU A 129 4.05 -3.21 -1.13
N GLU A 130 2.93 -3.08 -0.43
CA GLU A 130 1.96 -2.01 -0.64
C GLU A 130 2.60 -0.62 -0.40
N LEU A 131 3.29 -0.43 0.72
CA LEU A 131 4.00 0.82 1.02
C LEU A 131 5.14 1.06 0.03
N ALA A 132 5.83 0.01 -0.42
CA ALA A 132 6.85 0.10 -1.45
C ALA A 132 6.27 0.62 -2.78
N LEU A 133 5.11 0.09 -3.21
CA LEU A 133 4.40 0.53 -4.40
C LEU A 133 3.99 2.01 -4.29
N ALA A 134 3.35 2.38 -3.16
CA ALA A 134 2.97 3.76 -2.89
C ALA A 134 4.19 4.69 -2.91
N GLY A 135 5.31 4.26 -2.30
CA GLY A 135 6.55 5.01 -2.28
C GLY A 135 7.13 5.19 -3.69
N ALA A 136 7.12 4.16 -4.52
CA ALA A 136 7.60 4.25 -5.90
C ALA A 136 6.79 5.28 -6.72
N ILE A 137 5.47 5.29 -6.57
CA ILE A 137 4.57 6.25 -7.23
C ILE A 137 4.83 7.67 -6.72
N ALA A 138 4.83 7.85 -5.40
CA ALA A 138 5.05 9.14 -4.75
C ALA A 138 6.43 9.72 -5.12
N GLY A 139 7.49 8.91 -5.03
CA GLY A 139 8.84 9.31 -5.37
C GLY A 139 8.97 9.70 -6.84
N ASN A 140 8.36 8.94 -7.75
CA ASN A 140 8.37 9.30 -9.17
C ASN A 140 7.66 10.64 -9.44
N ALA A 141 6.53 10.88 -8.78
CA ALA A 141 5.81 12.14 -8.89
C ALA A 141 6.57 13.33 -8.29
N LEU A 142 7.25 13.13 -7.15
CA LEU A 142 8.13 14.13 -6.52
C LEU A 142 9.34 14.47 -7.40
N ALA A 143 9.86 13.52 -8.18
CA ALA A 143 10.90 13.74 -9.18
C ALA A 143 10.42 14.46 -10.46
N GLY A 144 9.17 14.94 -10.49
CA GLY A 144 8.63 15.73 -11.60
C GLY A 144 7.90 14.92 -12.67
N ALA A 145 7.64 13.63 -12.46
CA ALA A 145 6.83 12.87 -13.40
C ALA A 145 5.42 13.49 -13.57
N LYS A 146 4.88 13.39 -14.80
CA LYS A 146 3.54 13.88 -15.13
C LYS A 146 2.49 13.04 -14.41
N LEU A 147 1.65 13.67 -13.59
CA LEU A 147 0.62 12.96 -12.83
C LEU A 147 -0.36 12.23 -13.74
N SER A 148 -0.74 12.79 -14.90
CA SER A 148 -1.63 12.13 -15.86
C SER A 148 -1.07 10.78 -16.34
N GLN A 149 0.23 10.70 -16.63
CA GLN A 149 0.87 9.45 -17.03
C GLN A 149 0.92 8.43 -15.88
N LEU A 150 1.17 8.91 -14.65
CA LEU A 150 1.12 8.05 -13.47
C LEU A 150 -0.30 7.55 -13.18
N SER A 151 -1.32 8.40 -13.34
CA SER A 151 -2.73 8.02 -13.19
C SER A 151 -3.12 6.91 -14.14
N VAL A 152 -2.70 6.96 -15.41
CA VAL A 152 -2.95 5.88 -16.37
C VAL A 152 -2.25 4.58 -15.94
N LYS A 153 -0.99 4.66 -15.49
CA LYS A 153 -0.24 3.48 -15.00
C LYS A 153 -0.88 2.86 -13.76
N VAL A 154 -1.30 3.69 -12.81
CA VAL A 154 -1.98 3.23 -11.59
C VAL A 154 -3.33 2.62 -11.94
N LEU A 155 -4.12 3.26 -12.81
CA LEU A 155 -5.40 2.70 -13.25
C LEU A 155 -5.20 1.34 -13.93
N ALA A 156 -4.24 1.23 -14.85
CA ALA A 156 -3.91 -0.04 -15.50
C ALA A 156 -3.49 -1.11 -14.47
N PHE A 157 -2.65 -0.74 -13.50
CA PHE A 157 -2.25 -1.62 -12.40
C PHE A 157 -3.46 -2.10 -11.58
N VAL A 158 -4.36 -1.19 -11.17
CA VAL A 158 -5.58 -1.53 -10.41
C VAL A 158 -6.46 -2.48 -11.21
N MET A 159 -6.64 -2.23 -12.50
CA MET A 159 -7.41 -3.13 -13.38
C MET A 159 -6.77 -4.52 -13.46
N VAL A 160 -5.45 -4.61 -13.61
CA VAL A 160 -4.73 -5.89 -13.59
C VAL A 160 -4.89 -6.59 -12.25
N ALA A 161 -4.78 -5.87 -11.13
CA ALA A 161 -4.97 -6.42 -9.79
C ALA A 161 -6.38 -7.03 -9.62
N VAL A 162 -7.42 -6.30 -10.05
CA VAL A 162 -8.81 -6.78 -10.05
C VAL A 162 -8.98 -8.03 -10.93
N ILE A 163 -8.46 -8.01 -12.16
CA ILE A 163 -8.54 -9.16 -13.08
C ILE A 163 -7.85 -10.38 -12.49
N MET A 164 -6.66 -10.19 -11.89
CA MET A 164 -5.93 -11.27 -11.22
C MET A 164 -6.71 -11.85 -10.03
N THR A 165 -7.36 -11.01 -9.22
CA THR A 165 -8.25 -11.46 -8.15
C THR A 165 -9.38 -12.32 -8.69
N ILE A 166 -10.08 -11.84 -9.72
CA ILE A 166 -11.19 -12.58 -10.35
C ILE A 166 -10.71 -13.91 -10.93
N ALA A 167 -9.54 -13.92 -11.57
CA ALA A 167 -8.94 -15.13 -12.12
C ALA A 167 -8.61 -16.15 -11.00
N LEU A 168 -8.00 -15.70 -9.89
CA LEU A 168 -7.73 -16.57 -8.73
C LEU A 168 -9.02 -17.16 -8.15
N GLN A 169 -10.09 -16.37 -8.08
CA GLN A 169 -11.40 -16.84 -7.60
C GLN A 169 -12.03 -17.85 -8.57
N SER A 170 -11.98 -17.56 -9.87
CA SER A 170 -12.55 -18.40 -10.93
C SER A 170 -11.83 -19.75 -11.07
N LEU A 171 -10.52 -19.78 -10.82
CA LEU A 171 -9.72 -21.00 -10.80
C LEU A 171 -9.83 -21.78 -9.48
N GLY A 172 -10.62 -21.29 -8.51
CA GLY A 172 -10.74 -21.90 -7.19
C GLY A 172 -9.50 -21.76 -6.30
N LEU A 173 -8.52 -20.95 -6.71
CA LEU A 173 -7.31 -20.65 -5.94
C LEU A 173 -7.59 -19.66 -4.80
N ALA A 174 -8.62 -18.83 -4.94
CA ALA A 174 -9.18 -18.00 -3.88
C ALA A 174 -10.69 -18.30 -3.72
N PRO A 175 -11.26 -18.25 -2.51
CA PRO A 175 -12.70 -18.33 -2.34
C PRO A 175 -13.40 -17.13 -3.00
N ALA A 176 -14.47 -17.39 -3.74
CA ALA A 176 -15.38 -16.34 -4.17
C ALA A 176 -16.21 -15.89 -2.96
N VAL A 177 -16.43 -14.57 -2.82
CA VAL A 177 -17.33 -14.03 -1.80
C VAL A 177 -18.74 -14.45 -2.15
N ARG A 178 -19.27 -15.47 -1.44
CA ARG A 178 -20.69 -15.80 -1.44
C ARG A 178 -21.29 -15.07 -0.25
N MET A 179 -22.02 -13.99 -0.51
CA MET A 179 -22.86 -13.33 0.50
C MET A 179 -24.08 -14.19 0.80
#